data_AF-A0A139SM07-F1
#
_entry.id   AF-A0A139SM07-F1
#
_cell.length_a   1.000
_cell.length_b   1.000
_cell.length_c   1.000
_cell.angle_alpha   90.00
_cell.angle_beta   90.00
_cell.angle_gamma   90.00
#
_symmetry.space_group_name_H-M   'P 1'
#
loop_
_entity.id
_entity.type
_entity.pdbx_description
1 polymer ?
#
loop_
_entity_poly.entity_id
_entity_poly.type
_entity_poly.pdbx_seq_one_letter_code
_entity_poly.pdbx_strand_id
1 'polypeptide(L)' 'MAAVAAKQPLDPLFYDVEVSEEDISYDRWFRAKVQEALDSKKPALPHDEAMTHVDALLEERRKARASA' A
#
# COMPACT_ATOMS: atom_id res chain seq x y z
N MET A 1 33.46 -1.84 -3.50
CA MET A 1 32.73 -2.39 -4.65
C MET A 1 31.39 -1.70 -4.70
N ALA A 2 31.24 -0.69 -5.56
CA ALA A 2 29.96 -0.03 -5.78
C ALA A 2 29.13 -0.98 -6.64
N ALA A 3 28.12 -1.61 -6.05
CA ALA A 3 27.18 -2.42 -6.80
C ALA A 3 26.48 -1.51 -7.80
N VAL A 4 26.47 -1.95 -9.06
CA VAL A 4 25.82 -1.26 -10.16
C VAL A 4 24.38 -0.92 -9.75
N ALA A 5 24.06 0.36 -9.67
CA ALA A 5 22.68 0.83 -9.58
C ALA A 5 22.02 0.41 -10.90
N ALA A 6 21.50 -0.82 -10.93
CA ALA A 6 20.72 -1.29 -12.05
C ALA A 6 19.56 -0.31 -12.19
N LYS A 7 19.50 0.40 -13.32
CA LYS A 7 18.26 0.94 -13.86
C LYS A 7 17.27 -0.22 -13.95
N GLN A 8 16.62 -0.57 -12.86
CA GLN A 8 15.45 -1.43 -12.91
C GLN A 8 14.37 -0.56 -13.55
N PRO A 9 13.90 -0.87 -14.76
CA PRO A 9 12.88 -0.06 -15.39
C PRO A 9 11.58 -0.29 -14.62
N LEU A 10 11.28 0.63 -13.71
CA LEU A 10 9.98 0.70 -13.06
C LEU A 10 9.01 1.19 -14.14
N ASP A 11 8.35 0.25 -14.82
CA ASP A 11 7.43 0.48 -15.95
C ASP A 11 8.05 1.22 -17.17
N PRO A 12 7.88 0.73 -18.41
CA PRO A 12 8.31 1.45 -19.62
C PRO A 12 7.63 2.82 -19.83
N LEU A 13 6.74 3.27 -18.95
CA LEU A 13 6.10 4.56 -19.01
C LEU A 13 6.82 5.66 -18.20
N PHE A 14 7.78 5.31 -17.33
CA PHE A 14 8.48 6.27 -16.45
C PHE A 14 9.96 6.48 -16.81
N TYR A 15 10.26 6.73 -18.08
CA TYR A 15 11.65 6.82 -18.58
C TYR A 15 12.48 8.02 -18.08
N ASP A 16 11.86 9.04 -17.48
CA ASP A 16 12.52 10.33 -17.15
C ASP A 16 12.53 10.68 -15.64
N VAL A 17 12.17 9.73 -14.77
CA VAL A 17 12.18 9.92 -13.31
C VAL A 17 13.32 9.12 -12.70
N GLU A 18 14.10 9.74 -11.82
CA GLU A 18 15.07 9.05 -10.99
C GLU A 18 14.32 8.22 -9.95
N VAL A 19 14.38 6.89 -10.08
CA VAL A 19 13.74 5.94 -9.17
C VAL A 19 14.74 5.55 -8.08
N SER A 20 14.40 5.79 -6.83
CA SER A 20 15.24 5.44 -5.68
C SER A 20 15.11 3.96 -5.28
N GLU A 21 16.01 3.46 -4.43
CA GLU A 21 15.90 2.11 -3.84
C GLU A 21 14.64 1.97 -2.97
N GLU A 22 14.20 3.06 -2.32
CA GLU A 22 12.98 3.09 -1.53
C GLU A 22 11.74 2.94 -2.42
N ASP A 23 11.71 3.58 -3.59
CA ASP A 23 10.61 3.46 -4.56
C ASP A 23 10.49 2.02 -5.09
N ILE A 24 11.61 1.36 -5.38
CA ILE A 24 11.64 -0.04 -5.83
C ILE A 24 11.14 -0.97 -4.71
N SER A 25 11.56 -0.71 -3.46
CA SER A 25 11.09 -1.45 -2.29
C SER A 25 9.59 -1.29 -2.09
N TYR A 26 9.09 -0.05 -2.21
CA TYR A 26 7.68 0.27 -2.11
C TYR A 26 6.85 -0.39 -3.21
N ASP A 27 7.26 -0.30 -4.48
CA ASP A 27 6.54 -0.94 -5.60
C ASP A 27 6.45 -2.46 -5.41
N ARG A 28 7.54 -3.10 -5.00
CA ARG A 28 7.55 -4.54 -4.72
C ARG A 28 6.58 -4.91 -3.59
N TRP A 29 6.62 -4.18 -2.49
CA TRP A 29 5.71 -4.39 -1.37
C TRP A 29 4.25 -4.15 -1.79
N PHE A 30 3.99 -3.09 -2.54
CA PHE A 30 2.66 -2.71 -3.00
C PHE A 30 2.07 -3.79 -3.91
N ARG A 31 2.82 -4.26 -4.91
CA ARG A 31 2.39 -5.36 -5.79
C ARG A 31 2.12 -6.64 -5.03
N ALA A 32 2.98 -6.99 -4.05
CA ALA A 32 2.75 -8.15 -3.20
C ALA A 32 1.46 -8.01 -2.37
N LYS A 33 1.18 -6.82 -1.83
CA LYS A 33 -0.05 -6.53 -1.09
C LYS A 33 -1.30 -6.59 -1.96
N VAL A 34 -1.23 -6.08 -3.19
CA VAL A 34 -2.34 -6.18 -4.15
C VAL A 34 -2.60 -7.65 -4.51
N GLN A 35 -1.56 -8.44 -4.76
CA GLN A 35 -1.73 -9.86 -5.07
C GLN A 35 -2.34 -10.63 -3.89
N GLU A 36 -1.90 -10.37 -2.66
CA GLU A 36 -2.51 -10.95 -1.44
C GLU A 36 -4.02 -10.64 -1.36
N ALA A 37 -4.42 -9.41 -1.71
CA ALA A 37 -5.82 -9.01 -1.71
C ALA A 37 -6.63 -9.67 -2.84
N LEU A 38 -6.05 -9.84 -4.03
CA LEU A 38 -6.66 -10.54 -5.17
C LEU A 38 -6.84 -12.04 -4.90
N ASP A 39 -5.87 -12.66 -4.24
CA ASP A 39 -5.90 -14.09 -3.90
C ASP A 39 -6.84 -14.41 -2.71
N SER A 40 -7.30 -13.38 -1.99
CA SER A 40 -8.20 -13.51 -0.86
C SER A 40 -9.55 -14.10 -1.29
N LYS A 41 -9.93 -15.22 -0.65
CA LYS A 41 -11.25 -15.85 -0.83
C LYS A 41 -12.38 -15.19 -0.02
N LYS A 42 -12.08 -14.10 0.70
CA LYS A 42 -13.07 -13.41 1.51
C LYS A 42 -14.12 -12.76 0.60
N PRO A 43 -15.40 -12.76 1.00
CA PRO A 43 -16.42 -12.08 0.22
C PRO A 43 -16.13 -10.58 0.16
N ALA A 44 -16.44 -9.96 -0.97
CA ALA A 44 -16.38 -8.51 -1.11
C ALA A 44 -17.43 -7.88 -0.19
N LEU A 45 -17.03 -6.81 0.49
CA LEU A 45 -17.88 -6.09 1.41
C LEU A 45 -18.65 -4.98 0.66
N PRO A 46 -19.96 -4.82 0.90
CA PRO A 46 -20.70 -3.67 0.40
C PRO A 46 -20.08 -2.35 0.90
N HIS A 47 -20.17 -1.30 0.09
CA HIS A 47 -19.58 0.01 0.41
C HIS A 47 -20.03 0.54 1.78
N ASP A 48 -21.35 0.51 2.06
CA ASP A 48 -21.91 1.04 3.30
C ASP A 48 -21.40 0.29 4.54
N GLU A 49 -21.25 -1.04 4.43
CA GLU A 49 -20.71 -1.87 5.50
C GLU A 49 -19.22 -1.57 5.71
N ALA A 50 -18.44 -1.42 4.62
CA ALA A 50 -17.04 -1.02 4.70
C ALA A 50 -16.85 0.34 5.40
N MET A 51 -17.68 1.33 5.06
CA MET A 51 -17.64 2.64 5.69
C MET A 51 -18.01 2.58 7.17
N THR A 52 -18.99 1.75 7.54
CA THR A 52 -19.35 1.52 8.95
C THR A 52 -18.16 1.01 9.77
N HIS A 53 -17.37 0.08 9.22
CA HIS A 53 -16.16 -0.39 9.91
C HIS A 53 -15.09 0.70 10.05
N VAL A 54 -14.90 1.51 9.00
CA VAL A 54 -13.92 2.62 9.02
C VAL A 54 -14.31 3.66 10.07
N ASP A 55 -15.58 4.05 10.11
CA ASP A 55 -16.07 5.05 11.06
C ASP A 55 -15.91 4.59 12.51
N ALA A 56 -16.25 3.33 12.80
CA ALA A 56 -16.07 2.74 14.13
C ALA A 56 -14.59 2.76 14.56
N LEU A 57 -13.67 2.38 13.66
CA LEU A 57 -12.23 2.42 13.93
C LEU A 57 -11.74 3.86 14.18
N LEU A 58 -12.20 4.83 13.39
CA LEU A 58 -11.83 6.23 13.57
C LEU A 58 -12.33 6.78 14.91
N GLU A 59 -13.55 6.44 15.31
CA GLU A 59 -14.12 6.84 16.60
C GLU A 59 -13.31 6.26 17.77
N GLU A 60 -12.96 4.98 17.72
CA GLU A 60 -12.10 4.34 18.72
C GLU A 60 -10.77 5.07 18.86
N ARG A 61 -10.10 5.36 17.73
CA ARG A 61 -8.81 6.07 17.73
C ARG A 61 -8.93 7.50 18.25
N ARG A 62 -10.04 8.20 17.99
CA ARG A 62 -10.31 9.54 18.53
C ARG A 62 -10.49 9.48 20.05
N LYS A 63 -11.29 8.54 20.55
CA LYS A 63 -11.49 8.34 22.00
C LYS A 63 -10.17 8.04 22.70
N ALA A 64 -9.37 7.12 22.16
CA ALA A 64 -8.06 6.76 22.71
C ALA A 64 -7.11 7.96 22.82
N ARG A 65 -7.10 8.85 21.80
CA ARG A 65 -6.29 10.08 21.83
C ARG A 65 -6.83 11.13 22.79
N ALA A 66 -8.14 11.20 23.00
CA ALA A 66 -8.76 12.16 23.92
C ALA A 66 -8.61 11.74 25.39
N SER A 67 -8.42 10.44 25.65
CA SER A 67 -8.17 9.88 26.98
C SER A 67 -6.67 9.74 27.33
N ALA A 68 -5.78 10.12 26.41
CA ALA A 68 -4.32 10.08 26.58
C ALA A 68 -3.78 11.49 26.86
#